data_AF-A0A496XM73-F1
#
_entry.id   AF-A0A496XM73-F1
#
_cell.length_a   1.000
_cell.length_b   1.000
_cell.length_c   1.000
_cell.angle_alpha   90.00
_cell.angle_beta   90.00
_cell.angle_gamma   90.00
#
_symmetry.space_group_name_H-M   'P 1'
#
loop_
_entity.id
_entity.type
_entity.pdbx_description
1 polymer ?
#
loop_
_entity_poly.entity_id
_entity_poly.type
_entity_poly.pdbx_seq_one_letter_code
_entity_poly.pdbx_strand_id
1 'polypeptide(L)'
;MRYDFALSLVDYRESFLKVPNTITQGGAQLERIIFPHQSKTGGTSINKALISMVGRDHIFLDTDRRRENEKVRLVQAFNNFVEPYRSYSERADYALILGHFSPFKYRRTFPDAFYMTFYRDPLQQFISLYHFWKRSPVGTNPVQKKLVEENMNLISFGKILLTTGRNKRKAKRFSVDQFDFVGITEEFDSSVHLLRERWLPHLPVVVEPSRVNPDKAVHHRYTLDEETREFLAHRLRRQIRIYEQAVDRFKKDLQGALPARDPA
;
A
#
# COMPACT_ATOMS: atom_id res chain seq x y z
N MET A 1 1.21 50.99 -10.66
CA MET A 1 2.07 49.80 -10.66
C MET A 1 1.16 48.57 -10.59
N ARG A 2 0.69 48.09 -11.75
CA ARG A 2 -0.15 46.89 -11.89
C ARG A 2 0.80 45.73 -12.16
N TYR A 3 0.75 44.69 -11.33
CA TYR A 3 1.48 43.45 -11.59
C TYR A 3 0.64 42.60 -12.56
N ASP A 4 1.11 42.47 -13.79
CA ASP A 4 0.60 41.49 -14.75
C ASP A 4 1.00 40.08 -14.29
N PHE A 5 0.08 39.39 -13.63
CA PHE A 5 0.15 37.95 -13.37
C PHE A 5 -0.41 37.18 -14.57
N ALA A 6 0.20 37.37 -15.73
CA ALA A 6 -0.08 36.61 -16.95
C ALA A 6 1.19 35.91 -17.42
N LEU A 7 1.79 35.10 -16.54
CA LEU A 7 2.73 34.06 -16.97
C LEU A 7 1.90 32.81 -17.31
N SER A 8 2.07 32.37 -18.55
CA SER A 8 1.33 31.32 -19.22
C SER A 8 1.33 29.99 -18.42
N LEU A 9 0.16 29.64 -17.89
CA LEU A 9 -0.13 28.28 -17.41
C LEU A 9 -0.19 27.23 -18.54
N VAL A 10 -0.04 27.68 -19.80
CA VAL A 10 -0.21 26.86 -21.01
C VAL A 10 1.12 26.19 -21.45
N ASP A 11 2.28 26.80 -21.22
CA ASP A 11 3.58 26.24 -21.66
C ASP A 11 4.22 25.25 -20.69
N TYR A 12 3.75 25.18 -19.44
CA TYR A 12 4.36 24.28 -18.44
C TYR A 12 3.91 22.82 -18.56
N ARG A 13 3.08 22.46 -19.56
CA ARG A 13 2.59 21.08 -19.74
C ARG A 13 3.44 20.21 -20.66
N GLU A 14 4.25 20.80 -21.55
CA GLU A 14 4.89 20.04 -22.63
C GLU A 14 6.38 19.71 -22.44
N SER A 15 7.04 20.25 -21.41
CA SER A 15 8.48 20.02 -21.17
C SER A 15 8.80 18.94 -20.14
N PHE A 16 7.85 18.06 -19.80
CA PHE A 16 8.17 16.87 -19.00
C PHE A 16 8.81 15.84 -19.93
N LEU A 17 10.13 15.76 -19.88
CA LEU A 17 10.89 14.63 -20.38
C LEU A 17 10.19 13.35 -19.93
N LYS A 18 9.61 12.61 -20.88
CA LYS A 18 9.04 11.29 -20.62
C LYS A 18 10.18 10.42 -20.09
N VAL A 19 10.17 10.16 -18.78
CA VAL A 19 11.13 9.27 -18.18
C VAL A 19 10.82 7.86 -18.71
N PRO A 20 11.81 7.11 -19.23
CA PRO A 20 11.59 5.75 -19.68
C PRO A 20 10.93 4.92 -18.58
N ASN A 21 9.88 4.16 -18.91
CA ASN A 21 9.19 3.28 -17.97
C ASN A 21 9.87 1.93 -17.79
N THR A 22 10.92 1.70 -18.56
CA THR A 22 11.71 0.49 -18.51
C THR A 22 13.14 0.79 -18.09
N ILE A 23 13.73 -0.14 -17.35
CA ILE A 23 15.12 -0.07 -16.90
C ILE A 23 15.84 -1.29 -17.42
N THR A 24 17.00 -1.07 -18.03
CA THR A 24 17.86 -2.15 -18.49
C THR A 24 18.72 -2.64 -17.34
N GLN A 25 18.54 -3.90 -16.95
CA GLN A 25 19.37 -4.57 -15.95
C GLN A 25 19.91 -5.87 -16.53
N GLY A 26 21.23 -5.98 -16.67
CA GLY A 26 21.88 -7.19 -17.21
C GLY A 26 21.41 -7.60 -18.61
N GLY A 27 20.95 -6.64 -19.43
CA GLY A 27 20.39 -6.89 -20.77
C GLY A 27 18.88 -7.16 -20.81
N ALA A 28 18.22 -7.34 -19.66
CA ALA A 28 16.77 -7.48 -19.57
C ALA A 28 16.10 -6.11 -19.35
N GLN A 29 14.96 -5.89 -19.99
CA GLN A 29 14.16 -4.66 -19.87
C GLN A 29 13.07 -4.89 -18.83
N LEU A 30 13.19 -4.26 -17.65
CA LEU A 30 12.23 -4.37 -16.56
C LEU A 30 11.27 -3.19 -16.56
N GLU A 31 9.98 -3.45 -16.46
CA GLU A 31 8.99 -2.41 -16.18
C GLU A 31 9.19 -1.84 -14.77
N ARG A 32 9.05 -0.52 -14.62
CA ARG A 32 9.09 0.13 -13.31
C ARG A 32 7.86 -0.25 -12.50
N ILE A 33 8.08 -0.67 -11.25
CA ILE A 33 7.03 -1.10 -10.33
C ILE A 33 6.85 -0.07 -9.22
N ILE A 34 5.62 0.39 -9.04
CA ILE A 34 5.22 1.27 -7.93
C ILE A 34 4.33 0.47 -6.97
N PHE A 35 4.87 0.12 -5.80
CA PHE A 35 4.19 -0.70 -4.80
C PHE A 35 4.00 0.05 -3.47
N PRO A 36 2.93 0.87 -3.36
CA PRO A 36 2.52 1.40 -2.07
C PRO A 36 1.93 0.26 -1.23
N HIS A 37 2.72 -0.28 -0.32
CA HIS A 37 2.30 -1.38 0.53
C HIS A 37 1.51 -0.85 1.73
N GLN A 38 0.43 -1.55 2.06
CA GLN A 38 -0.35 -1.29 3.27
C GLN A 38 0.27 -2.04 4.45
N SER A 39 0.17 -1.48 5.66
CA SER A 39 0.67 -2.17 6.84
C SER A 39 -0.13 -3.46 7.08
N LYS A 40 0.57 -4.55 7.41
CA LYS A 40 -0.03 -5.83 7.84
C LYS A 40 -0.85 -6.57 6.76
N THR A 41 -0.64 -6.30 5.47
CA THR A 41 -1.28 -6.99 4.33
C THR A 41 -0.39 -8.04 3.65
N GLY A 42 0.44 -8.76 4.42
CA GLY A 42 1.38 -9.72 3.84
C GLY A 42 2.54 -9.11 3.04
N GLY A 43 2.66 -7.77 3.04
CA GLY A 43 3.65 -7.02 2.28
C GLY A 43 5.10 -7.50 2.42
N THR A 44 5.51 -8.06 3.56
CA THR A 44 6.88 -8.54 3.76
C THR A 44 7.28 -9.66 2.79
N SER A 45 6.37 -10.59 2.48
CA SER A 45 6.67 -11.73 1.61
C SER A 45 6.80 -11.30 0.15
N ILE A 46 5.83 -10.52 -0.33
CA ILE A 46 5.87 -9.96 -1.69
C ILE A 46 7.00 -8.93 -1.86
N ASN A 47 7.32 -8.15 -0.83
CA ASN A 47 8.49 -7.26 -0.83
C ASN A 47 9.76 -8.07 -1.07
N LYS A 48 9.98 -9.17 -0.34
CA LYS A 48 11.17 -10.01 -0.55
C LYS A 48 11.25 -10.55 -1.98
N ALA A 49 10.13 -10.98 -2.55
CA ALA A 49 10.08 -11.49 -3.91
C ALA A 49 10.43 -10.41 -4.94
N LEU A 50 9.82 -9.22 -4.82
CA LEU A 50 10.10 -8.08 -5.69
C LEU A 50 11.55 -7.60 -5.55
N ILE A 51 12.07 -7.47 -4.32
CA ILE A 51 13.46 -7.10 -4.04
C ILE A 51 14.44 -8.12 -4.64
N SER A 52 14.14 -9.42 -4.54
CA SER A 52 14.96 -10.47 -5.13
C SER A 52 14.94 -10.44 -6.66
N MET A 53 13.82 -10.02 -7.26
CA MET A 53 13.67 -9.92 -8.70
C MET A 53 14.45 -8.74 -9.29
N VAL A 54 14.38 -7.56 -8.65
CA VAL A 54 15.00 -6.33 -9.18
C VAL A 54 16.44 -6.11 -8.70
N GLY A 55 16.87 -6.78 -7.62
CA GLY A 55 18.17 -6.54 -7.00
C GLY A 55 18.19 -5.30 -6.10
N ARG A 56 19.10 -5.29 -5.12
CA ARG A 56 19.06 -4.31 -4.02
C ARG A 56 19.34 -2.87 -4.45
N ASP A 57 20.14 -2.67 -5.49
CA ASP A 57 20.60 -1.36 -5.92
C ASP A 57 19.56 -0.60 -6.77
N HIS A 58 18.49 -1.28 -7.19
CA HIS A 58 17.43 -0.71 -8.03
C HIS A 58 16.13 -0.41 -7.25
N ILE A 59 16.23 -0.25 -5.93
CA ILE A 59 15.08 -0.05 -5.05
C ILE A 59 15.11 1.33 -4.40
N PHE A 60 13.97 2.00 -4.44
CA PHE A 60 13.71 3.19 -3.64
C PHE A 60 12.67 2.90 -2.55
N LEU A 61 13.10 3.00 -1.28
CA LEU A 61 12.20 2.88 -0.12
C LEU A 61 11.58 4.24 0.20
N ASP A 62 10.31 4.42 -0.16
CA ASP A 62 9.62 5.68 0.04
C ASP A 62 8.63 5.64 1.20
N THR A 63 8.46 6.77 1.87
CA THR A 63 7.41 6.95 2.86
C THR A 63 6.84 8.33 2.65
N ASP A 64 5.53 8.49 2.87
CA ASP A 64 4.97 9.83 3.01
C ASP A 64 5.51 10.41 4.32
N ARG A 65 6.72 10.97 4.28
CA ARG A 65 7.34 11.69 5.40
C ARG A 65 6.52 12.94 5.67
N ARG A 66 5.49 12.84 6.51
CA ARG A 66 4.97 14.02 7.20
C ARG A 66 5.84 14.26 8.43
N ARG A 67 6.72 15.27 8.33
CA ARG A 67 7.37 15.89 9.49
C ARG A 67 6.31 16.13 10.56
N GLU A 68 6.53 15.60 11.76
CA GLU A 68 5.61 15.59 12.91
C GLU A 68 5.27 16.97 13.50
N ASN A 69 5.66 18.08 12.87
CA ASN A 69 5.38 19.41 13.39
C ASN A 69 3.97 19.88 13.00
N GLU A 70 3.08 19.96 14.00
CA GLU A 70 1.72 20.51 13.91
C GLU A 70 1.65 21.95 13.37
N LYS A 71 2.77 22.68 13.37
CA LYS A 71 2.85 24.09 12.96
C LYS A 71 2.68 24.36 11.46
N VAL A 72 2.48 23.36 10.60
CA VAL A 72 2.44 23.64 9.17
C VAL A 72 1.33 22.89 8.43
N ARG A 73 0.09 23.08 8.87
CA ARG A 73 -1.08 22.86 8.01
C ARG A 73 -0.95 23.61 6.67
N LEU A 74 -0.35 24.81 6.68
CA LEU A 74 -0.12 25.60 5.47
C LEU A 74 0.92 24.97 4.54
N VAL A 75 2.05 24.45 5.05
CA VAL A 75 3.04 23.73 4.22
C VAL A 75 2.54 22.34 3.85
N GLN A 76 1.66 21.70 4.63
CA GLN A 76 1.00 20.47 4.19
C GLN A 76 -0.05 20.73 3.10
N ALA A 77 -0.82 21.83 3.20
CA ALA A 77 -1.74 22.24 2.16
C ALA A 77 -0.99 22.67 0.90
N PHE A 78 0.09 23.43 1.05
CA PHE A 78 1.00 23.81 -0.03
C PHE A 78 1.70 22.59 -0.63
N ASN A 79 2.24 21.67 0.17
CA ASN A 79 2.84 20.45 -0.35
C ASN A 79 1.81 19.55 -1.00
N ASN A 80 0.58 19.43 -0.50
CA ASN A 80 -0.48 18.70 -1.18
C ASN A 80 -0.93 19.40 -2.47
N PHE A 81 -0.84 20.73 -2.52
CA PHE A 81 -1.10 21.54 -3.72
C PHE A 81 0.04 21.41 -4.73
N VAL A 82 1.30 21.34 -4.27
CA VAL A 82 2.52 21.27 -5.08
C VAL A 82 2.91 19.82 -5.42
N GLU A 83 2.51 18.82 -4.64
CA GLU A 83 2.77 17.39 -4.90
C GLU A 83 2.31 16.96 -6.31
N PRO A 84 1.11 17.37 -6.78
CA PRO A 84 0.69 17.19 -8.18
C PRO A 84 1.62 17.83 -9.23
N TYR A 85 2.48 18.76 -8.83
CA TYR A 85 3.44 19.46 -9.68
C TYR A 85 4.90 19.08 -9.39
N ARG A 86 5.15 18.26 -8.37
CA ARG A 86 6.50 17.80 -8.04
C ARG A 86 6.88 16.68 -9.00
N SER A 87 7.89 16.93 -9.83
CA SER A 87 8.55 15.85 -10.58
C SER A 87 9.37 15.03 -9.60
N TYR A 88 9.25 13.71 -9.68
CA TYR A 88 10.10 12.75 -8.97
C TYR A 88 11.12 12.11 -9.91
N SER A 89 11.56 12.84 -10.94
CA SER A 89 12.47 12.34 -11.97
C SER A 89 13.83 11.91 -11.43
N GLU A 90 14.23 12.40 -10.25
CA GLU A 90 15.43 11.91 -9.55
C GLU A 90 15.34 10.43 -9.13
N ARG A 91 14.16 9.82 -9.27
CA ARG A 91 13.91 8.42 -8.97
C ARG A 91 13.77 7.57 -10.23
N ALA A 92 14.11 8.12 -11.39
CA ALA A 92 14.06 7.43 -12.68
C ALA A 92 14.88 6.14 -12.69
N ASP A 93 16.00 6.11 -11.98
CA ASP A 93 16.95 4.99 -12.01
C ASP A 93 16.50 3.77 -11.17
N TYR A 94 15.41 3.90 -10.42
CA TYR A 94 14.88 2.82 -9.59
C TYR A 94 13.79 2.01 -10.32
N ALA A 95 14.00 0.70 -10.39
CA ALA A 95 13.06 -0.25 -10.98
C ALA A 95 11.89 -0.52 -10.04
N LEU A 96 12.11 -0.44 -8.73
CA LEU A 96 11.09 -0.69 -7.73
C LEU A 96 11.02 0.46 -6.73
N ILE A 97 9.85 1.10 -6.66
CA ILE A 97 9.53 2.07 -5.64
C ILE A 97 8.50 1.45 -4.70
N LEU A 98 8.91 1.15 -3.47
CA LEU A 98 8.04 0.47 -2.49
C LEU A 98 8.02 1.18 -1.15
N GLY A 99 6.89 1.11 -0.46
CA GLY A 99 6.78 1.78 0.83
C GLY A 99 5.39 2.22 1.25
N HIS A 100 5.34 3.07 2.26
CA HIS A 100 4.08 3.62 2.78
C HIS A 100 3.82 5.02 2.21
N PHE A 101 3.59 5.10 0.90
CA PHE A 101 3.31 6.36 0.17
C PHE A 101 1.99 6.31 -0.61
N SER A 102 1.47 7.45 -1.06
CA SER A 102 0.25 7.51 -1.89
C SER A 102 0.58 7.18 -3.36
N PRO A 103 -0.15 6.31 -4.08
CA PRO A 103 0.13 6.02 -5.49
C PRO A 103 0.09 7.27 -6.38
N PHE A 104 -0.77 8.24 -6.04
CA PHE A 104 -0.85 9.53 -6.75
C PHE A 104 0.45 10.32 -6.79
N LYS A 105 1.33 10.12 -5.81
CA LYS A 105 2.64 10.78 -5.74
C LYS A 105 3.44 10.57 -7.01
N TYR A 106 3.34 9.38 -7.62
CA TYR A 106 4.15 8.99 -8.77
C TYR A 106 3.41 9.01 -10.09
N ARG A 107 2.06 9.00 -10.07
CA ARG A 107 1.24 8.83 -11.27
C ARG A 107 1.52 9.85 -12.37
N ARG A 108 1.93 11.07 -12.01
CA ARG A 108 2.36 12.08 -12.99
C ARG A 108 3.76 11.85 -13.55
N THR A 109 4.71 11.47 -12.70
CA THR A 109 6.13 11.33 -13.11
C THR A 109 6.34 10.02 -13.87
N PHE A 110 5.66 8.95 -13.45
CA PHE A 110 5.74 7.61 -14.02
C PHE A 110 4.33 7.13 -14.36
N PRO A 111 3.68 7.72 -15.39
CA PRO A 111 2.29 7.39 -15.75
C PRO A 111 2.13 5.95 -16.25
N ASP A 112 3.14 5.41 -16.93
CA ASP A 112 3.10 4.06 -17.50
C ASP A 112 3.94 3.05 -16.68
N ALA A 113 4.27 3.38 -15.43
CA ALA A 113 4.77 2.37 -14.50
C ALA A 113 3.67 1.38 -14.11
N PHE A 114 4.04 0.17 -13.70
CA PHE A 114 3.12 -0.83 -13.18
C PHE A 114 2.80 -0.57 -11.71
N TYR A 115 1.56 -0.19 -11.42
CA TYR A 115 1.08 0.09 -10.07
C TYR A 115 0.40 -1.15 -9.50
N MET A 116 0.88 -1.60 -8.36
CA MET A 116 0.28 -2.75 -7.69
C MET A 116 0.07 -2.49 -6.21
N THR A 117 -0.88 -3.19 -5.60
CA THR A 117 -1.02 -3.22 -4.15
C THR A 117 -1.66 -4.51 -3.65
N PHE A 118 -1.64 -4.71 -2.33
CA PHE A 118 -2.33 -5.81 -1.66
C PHE A 118 -3.27 -5.28 -0.59
N TYR A 119 -4.51 -5.74 -0.62
CA TYR A 119 -5.50 -5.50 0.42
C TYR A 119 -5.62 -6.70 1.36
N ARG A 120 -6.23 -6.46 2.52
CA ARG A 120 -6.57 -7.45 3.53
C ARG A 120 -7.91 -7.07 4.13
N ASP A 121 -8.65 -8.05 4.65
CA ASP A 121 -9.83 -7.78 5.46
C ASP A 121 -9.50 -6.72 6.54
N PRO A 122 -10.21 -5.59 6.58
CA PRO A 122 -9.87 -4.48 7.47
C PRO A 122 -9.96 -4.83 8.95
N LEU A 123 -10.86 -5.74 9.35
CA LEU A 123 -10.96 -6.19 10.73
C LEU A 123 -9.73 -7.02 11.08
N GLN A 124 -9.38 -8.01 10.26
CA GLN A 124 -8.20 -8.85 10.46
C GLN A 124 -6.90 -8.03 10.41
N GLN A 125 -6.82 -7.02 9.54
CA GLN A 125 -5.71 -6.08 9.49
C GLN A 125 -5.58 -5.30 10.80
N PHE A 126 -6.70 -4.79 11.33
CA PHE A 126 -6.73 -4.04 12.59
C PHE A 126 -6.31 -4.90 13.79
N ILE A 127 -6.81 -6.13 13.88
CA ILE A 127 -6.48 -7.04 14.97
C ILE A 127 -5.02 -7.49 14.87
N SER A 128 -4.53 -7.73 13.65
CA SER A 128 -3.10 -7.99 13.38
C SER A 128 -2.19 -6.85 13.84
N LEU A 129 -2.64 -5.59 13.66
CA LEU A 129 -1.94 -4.41 14.17
C LEU A 129 -1.93 -4.37 15.71
N TYR A 130 -3.08 -4.61 16.34
CA TYR A 130 -3.22 -4.68 17.81
C TYR A 130 -2.22 -5.67 18.42
N HIS A 131 -2.24 -6.94 17.97
CA HIS A 131 -1.30 -7.94 18.50
C HIS A 131 0.15 -7.65 18.15
N PHE A 132 0.41 -7.01 16.99
CA PHE A 132 1.76 -6.59 16.64
C PHE A 132 2.29 -5.53 17.61
N TRP A 133 1.49 -4.52 17.94
CA TRP A 133 1.90 -3.48 18.89
C TRP A 133 2.05 -3.99 20.32
N LYS A 134 1.23 -4.96 20.76
CA LYS A 134 1.39 -5.59 22.08
C LYS A 134 2.71 -6.33 22.26
N ARG A 135 3.22 -6.98 21.21
CA ARG A 135 4.44 -7.80 21.28
C ARG A 135 5.71 -7.09 20.82
N SER A 136 5.58 -5.98 20.09
CA SER A 136 6.73 -5.23 19.60
C SER A 136 7.34 -4.41 20.74
N PRO A 137 8.66 -4.19 20.74
CA PRO A 137 9.29 -3.26 21.67
C PRO A 137 8.54 -1.93 21.68
N VAL A 138 8.29 -1.41 22.90
CA VAL A 138 7.58 -0.15 23.07
C VAL A 138 8.46 0.97 22.53
N GLY A 139 8.03 1.58 21.43
CA GLY A 139 8.70 2.73 20.84
C GLY A 139 8.22 4.05 21.45
N THR A 140 8.46 5.14 20.74
CA THR A 140 8.01 6.50 21.11
C THR A 140 6.51 6.74 20.88
N ASN A 141 5.78 5.77 20.32
CA ASN A 141 4.37 5.96 20.00
C ASN A 141 3.51 5.95 21.29
N PRO A 142 2.85 7.06 21.66
CA PRO A 142 2.12 7.16 22.91
C PRO A 142 0.93 6.20 22.98
N VAL A 143 0.34 5.83 21.84
CA VAL A 143 -0.77 4.86 21.81
C VAL A 143 -0.26 3.44 22.03
N GLN A 144 0.90 3.08 21.47
CA GLN A 144 1.53 1.79 21.75
C GLN A 144 1.94 1.69 23.22
N LYS A 145 2.58 2.73 23.76
CA LYS A 145 2.96 2.80 25.17
C LYS A 145 1.76 2.57 26.08
N LYS A 146 0.68 3.33 25.88
CA LYS A 146 -0.57 3.18 26.62
C LYS A 146 -1.20 1.79 26.47
N LEU A 147 -1.21 1.23 25.25
CA LEU A 147 -1.69 -0.13 24.99
C LEU A 147 -0.97 -1.19 25.85
N VAL A 148 0.36 -1.09 25.96
CA VAL A 148 1.17 -2.08 26.68
C VAL A 148 1.10 -1.83 28.18
N GLU A 149 1.30 -0.59 28.64
CA GLU A 149 1.32 -0.23 30.07
C GLU A 149 -0.04 -0.45 30.76
N GLU A 150 -1.14 -0.17 30.07
CA GLU A 150 -2.50 -0.34 30.62
C GLU A 150 -3.13 -1.68 30.22
N ASN A 151 -2.39 -2.57 29.56
CA ASN A 151 -2.86 -3.86 29.03
C ASN A 151 -4.24 -3.75 28.32
N MET A 152 -4.39 -2.75 27.45
CA MET A 152 -5.69 -2.47 26.85
C MET A 152 -6.23 -3.65 26.06
N ASN A 153 -7.54 -3.85 26.15
CA ASN A 153 -8.27 -4.74 25.24
C ASN A 153 -8.47 -4.11 23.85
N LEU A 154 -8.95 -4.93 22.91
CA LEU A 154 -9.12 -4.54 21.51
C LEU A 154 -10.12 -3.38 21.32
N ILE A 155 -11.22 -3.36 22.09
CA ILE A 155 -12.21 -2.26 22.04
C ILE A 155 -11.56 -0.96 22.50
N SER A 156 -10.86 -0.95 23.63
CA SER A 156 -10.22 0.25 24.19
C SER A 156 -9.13 0.78 23.26
N PHE A 157 -8.35 -0.13 22.68
CA PHE A 157 -7.39 0.20 21.63
C PHE A 157 -8.08 0.80 20.39
N GLY A 158 -9.18 0.20 19.93
CA GLY A 158 -10.01 0.69 18.84
C GLY A 158 -10.60 2.08 19.10
N LYS A 159 -11.11 2.32 20.32
CA LYS A 159 -11.60 3.64 20.75
C LYS A 159 -10.49 4.67 20.59
N ILE A 160 -9.30 4.47 21.14
CA ILE A 160 -8.22 5.46 21.02
C ILE A 160 -7.77 5.60 19.57
N LEU A 161 -7.46 4.49 18.90
CA LEU A 161 -6.78 4.51 17.63
C LEU A 161 -7.68 5.00 16.48
N LEU A 162 -8.96 4.60 16.47
CA LEU A 162 -9.90 4.93 15.40
C LEU A 162 -10.64 6.27 15.62
N THR A 163 -10.72 6.77 16.87
CA THR A 163 -11.39 8.06 17.15
C THR A 163 -10.44 9.25 17.13
N THR A 164 -9.20 9.11 17.61
CA THR A 164 -8.25 10.24 17.75
C THR A 164 -7.73 10.80 16.42
N GLY A 165 -8.18 10.27 15.28
CA GLY A 165 -7.76 10.70 13.94
C GLY A 165 -6.28 10.39 13.61
N ARG A 166 -5.46 10.02 14.61
CA ARG A 166 -4.06 9.62 14.47
C ARG A 166 -3.88 8.42 13.54
N ASN A 167 -4.89 7.54 13.44
CA ASN A 167 -4.86 6.37 12.57
C ASN A 167 -5.66 6.49 11.25
N LYS A 168 -6.33 7.62 10.97
CA LYS A 168 -6.83 7.91 9.61
C LYS A 168 -5.69 7.90 8.56
N ARG A 169 -4.43 7.89 9.02
CA ARG A 169 -3.20 8.02 8.23
C ARG A 169 -2.48 6.70 7.92
N LYS A 170 -2.71 5.60 8.66
CA LYS A 170 -2.00 4.32 8.44
C LYS A 170 -2.79 3.34 7.57
N ALA A 171 -4.11 3.30 7.71
CA ALA A 171 -4.99 2.61 6.75
C ALA A 171 -5.22 3.53 5.55
N LYS A 172 -4.27 3.50 4.62
CA LYS A 172 -4.39 4.21 3.35
C LYS A 172 -5.62 3.70 2.61
N ARG A 173 -6.49 4.64 2.20
CA ARG A 173 -7.77 4.38 1.54
C ARG A 173 -7.61 4.57 0.04
N PHE A 174 -6.73 3.77 -0.54
CA PHE A 174 -6.53 3.82 -1.98
C PHE A 174 -7.75 3.25 -2.68
N SER A 175 -8.13 3.89 -3.75
CA SER A 175 -9.19 3.36 -4.60
C SER A 175 -8.58 2.24 -5.46
N VAL A 176 -9.38 1.21 -5.73
CA VAL A 176 -8.93 -0.02 -6.40
C VAL A 176 -8.50 0.25 -7.84
N ASP A 177 -9.15 1.23 -8.49
CA ASP A 177 -8.90 1.70 -9.86
C ASP A 177 -7.54 2.41 -10.05
N GLN A 178 -6.81 2.69 -8.98
CA GLN A 178 -5.49 3.33 -9.04
C GLN A 178 -4.36 2.34 -9.37
N PHE A 179 -4.67 1.06 -9.47
CA PHE A 179 -3.71 -0.02 -9.61
C PHE A 179 -4.02 -0.88 -10.83
N ASP A 180 -2.96 -1.29 -11.50
CA ASP A 180 -2.98 -2.25 -12.59
C ASP A 180 -3.18 -3.67 -12.04
N PHE A 181 -2.64 -3.95 -10.85
CA PHE A 181 -2.86 -5.19 -10.11
C PHE A 181 -3.27 -4.98 -8.65
N VAL A 182 -4.23 -5.79 -8.21
CA VAL A 182 -4.73 -5.80 -6.83
C VAL A 182 -4.74 -7.22 -6.27
N GLY A 183 -3.87 -7.50 -5.31
CA GLY A 183 -3.82 -8.77 -4.59
C GLY A 183 -4.66 -8.76 -3.31
N ILE A 184 -5.08 -9.95 -2.88
CA ILE A 184 -5.82 -10.16 -1.62
C ILE A 184 -4.98 -11.03 -0.69
N THR A 185 -4.74 -10.55 0.53
CA THR A 185 -3.88 -11.24 1.52
C THR A 185 -4.45 -12.61 1.90
N GLU A 186 -5.77 -12.73 1.99
CA GLU A 186 -6.49 -13.96 2.27
C GLU A 186 -6.39 -14.99 1.12
N GLU A 187 -6.09 -14.52 -0.09
CA GLU A 187 -5.91 -15.31 -1.32
C GLU A 187 -4.48 -15.13 -1.85
N PHE A 188 -3.50 -15.14 -0.94
CA PHE A 188 -2.11 -14.73 -1.26
C PHE A 188 -1.51 -15.57 -2.38
N ASP A 189 -1.67 -16.89 -2.34
CA ASP A 189 -1.08 -17.80 -3.34
C ASP A 189 -1.72 -17.57 -4.72
N SER A 190 -3.05 -17.50 -4.77
CA SER A 190 -3.80 -17.13 -5.98
C SER A 190 -3.39 -15.75 -6.51
N SER A 191 -3.15 -14.79 -5.62
CA SER A 191 -2.71 -13.44 -5.97
C SER A 191 -1.32 -13.44 -6.59
N VAL A 192 -0.37 -14.18 -5.99
CA VAL A 192 1.00 -14.29 -6.52
C VAL A 192 1.03 -15.05 -7.83
N HIS A 193 0.25 -16.13 -7.96
CA HIS A 193 0.13 -16.87 -9.21
C HIS A 193 -0.41 -15.99 -10.33
N LEU A 194 -1.53 -15.30 -10.10
CA LEU A 194 -2.12 -14.37 -11.06
C LEU A 194 -1.17 -13.22 -11.44
N LEU A 195 -0.44 -12.66 -10.46
CA LEU A 195 0.56 -11.62 -10.69
C LEU A 195 1.66 -12.11 -11.64
N ARG A 196 2.13 -13.35 -11.45
CA ARG A 196 3.16 -13.96 -12.27
C ARG A 196 2.72 -14.24 -13.69
N GLU A 197 1.57 -14.88 -13.82
CA GLU A 197 1.01 -15.29 -15.12
C GLU A 197 0.83 -14.09 -16.06
N ARG A 198 0.33 -12.96 -15.53
CA ARG A 198 -0.09 -11.83 -16.38
C ARG A 198 0.87 -10.68 -16.48
N TRP A 199 1.61 -10.36 -15.42
CA TRP A 199 2.38 -9.11 -15.35
C TRP A 199 3.86 -9.34 -15.06
N LEU A 200 4.20 -10.24 -14.13
CA LEU A 200 5.57 -10.42 -13.66
C LEU A 200 6.02 -11.89 -13.77
N PRO A 201 6.22 -12.45 -14.97
CA PRO A 201 6.56 -13.87 -15.18
C PRO A 201 7.87 -14.30 -14.50
N HIS A 202 8.79 -13.36 -14.31
CA HIS A 202 10.08 -13.57 -13.64
C HIS A 202 10.04 -13.39 -12.12
N LEU A 203 8.88 -13.07 -11.52
CA LEU A 203 8.76 -12.96 -10.07
C LEU A 203 9.06 -14.32 -9.43
N PRO A 204 10.03 -14.41 -8.50
CA PRO A 204 10.40 -15.67 -7.87
C PRO A 204 9.21 -16.36 -7.18
N VAL A 205 9.26 -17.69 -7.09
CA VAL A 205 8.26 -18.43 -6.29
C VAL A 205 8.41 -17.97 -4.85
N VAL A 206 7.32 -17.46 -4.28
CA VAL A 206 7.31 -17.08 -2.86
C VAL A 206 7.10 -18.35 -2.06
N VAL A 207 8.21 -19.03 -1.76
CA VAL A 207 8.17 -20.40 -1.17
C VAL A 207 7.58 -20.40 0.25
N GLU A 208 7.64 -19.28 0.98
CA GLU A 208 7.00 -19.17 2.30
C GLU A 208 6.56 -17.73 2.57
N PRO A 209 5.32 -17.49 3.04
CA PRO A 209 4.98 -16.22 3.63
C PRO A 209 5.94 -15.97 4.80
N SER A 210 6.77 -14.93 4.74
CA SER A 210 7.69 -14.60 5.83
C SER A 210 6.90 -14.38 7.13
N ARG A 211 6.91 -15.41 7.99
CA ARG A 211 6.08 -15.49 9.18
C ARG A 211 6.64 -14.54 10.24
N VAL A 212 6.04 -13.36 10.39
CA VAL A 212 6.29 -12.45 11.52
C VAL A 212 5.40 -12.77 12.73
N ASN A 213 4.71 -13.92 12.70
CA ASN A 213 3.97 -14.47 13.83
C ASN A 213 4.01 -16.00 13.78
N PRO A 214 4.93 -16.67 14.52
CA PRO A 214 5.06 -18.12 14.49
C PRO A 214 3.79 -18.84 14.98
N ASP A 215 3.00 -18.23 15.87
CA ASP A 215 1.77 -18.84 16.44
C ASP A 215 0.51 -18.70 15.56
N LYS A 216 0.65 -18.39 14.27
CA LYS A 216 -0.51 -18.23 13.37
C LYS A 216 -0.49 -19.21 12.20
N ALA A 217 -1.50 -20.09 12.16
CA ALA A 217 -1.89 -20.76 10.93
C ALA A 217 -2.37 -19.73 9.89
N VAL A 218 -2.03 -19.96 8.62
CA VAL A 218 -2.22 -19.06 7.46
C VAL A 218 -3.68 -18.59 7.28
N HIS A 219 -4.64 -19.27 7.92
CA HIS A 219 -6.08 -19.01 7.80
C HIS A 219 -6.79 -18.71 9.12
N HIS A 220 -6.07 -18.54 10.24
CA HIS A 220 -6.72 -18.27 11.52
C HIS A 220 -7.23 -16.82 11.57
N ARG A 221 -8.52 -16.65 11.28
CA ARG A 221 -9.27 -15.43 11.57
C ARG A 221 -9.32 -15.27 13.09
N TYR A 222 -9.06 -14.07 13.57
CA TYR A 222 -9.35 -13.78 14.97
C TYR A 222 -10.86 -13.89 15.17
N THR A 223 -11.27 -14.74 16.11
CA THR A 223 -12.65 -14.78 16.59
C THR A 223 -12.89 -13.52 17.41
N LEU A 224 -14.00 -12.84 17.13
CA LEU A 224 -14.46 -11.68 17.86
C LEU A 224 -15.85 -12.00 18.39
N ASP A 225 -16.13 -11.58 19.63
CA ASP A 225 -17.49 -11.43 20.10
C ASP A 225 -18.24 -10.41 19.22
N GLU A 226 -19.56 -10.51 19.22
CA GLU A 226 -20.41 -9.72 18.33
C GLU A 226 -20.29 -8.22 18.61
N GLU A 227 -20.24 -7.82 19.89
CA GLU A 227 -20.09 -6.42 20.28
C GLU A 227 -18.81 -5.80 19.70
N THR A 228 -17.67 -6.49 19.84
CA THR A 228 -16.39 -6.03 19.31
C THR A 228 -16.40 -5.97 17.79
N ARG A 229 -17.00 -6.96 17.14
CA ARG A 229 -17.14 -7.01 15.67
C ARG A 229 -17.95 -5.82 15.18
N GLU A 230 -19.13 -5.58 15.73
CA GLU A 230 -20.01 -4.47 15.34
C GLU A 230 -19.32 -3.11 15.55
N PHE A 231 -18.68 -2.93 16.72
CA PHE A 231 -17.95 -1.71 17.04
C PHE A 231 -16.86 -1.40 15.99
N LEU A 232 -16.04 -2.39 15.65
CA LEU A 232 -14.96 -2.22 14.68
C LEU A 232 -15.51 -2.06 13.26
N ALA A 233 -16.50 -2.87 12.86
CA ALA A 233 -17.10 -2.81 11.54
C ALA A 233 -17.72 -1.44 11.25
N HIS A 234 -18.45 -0.87 12.22
CA HIS A 234 -19.00 0.48 12.10
C HIS A 234 -17.91 1.52 11.85
N ARG A 235 -16.80 1.46 12.60
CA ARG A 235 -15.68 2.42 12.49
C ARG A 235 -14.82 2.22 11.24
N LEU A 236 -14.76 0.99 10.72
CA LEU A 236 -13.97 0.61 9.55
C LEU A 236 -14.82 0.48 8.27
N ARG A 237 -16.11 0.84 8.30
CA ARG A 237 -17.07 0.70 7.18
C ARG A 237 -16.54 1.17 5.82
N ARG A 238 -15.74 2.23 5.78
CA ARG A 238 -15.18 2.75 4.53
C ARG A 238 -14.05 1.87 4.00
N GLN A 239 -13.20 1.36 4.89
CA GLN A 239 -12.15 0.42 4.55
C GLN A 239 -12.75 -0.92 4.10
N ILE A 240 -13.82 -1.36 4.77
CA ILE A 240 -14.57 -2.56 4.39
C ILE A 240 -15.10 -2.43 2.97
N ARG A 241 -15.75 -1.31 2.63
CA ARG A 241 -16.22 -1.06 1.26
C ARG A 241 -15.11 -1.10 0.21
N ILE A 242 -13.95 -0.50 0.50
CA ILE A 242 -12.80 -0.52 -0.43
C ILE A 242 -12.26 -1.95 -0.58
N TYR A 243 -12.20 -2.70 0.52
CA TYR A 243 -11.77 -4.10 0.49
C TYR A 243 -12.73 -4.97 -0.32
N GLU A 244 -14.05 -4.80 -0.15
CA GLU A 244 -15.06 -5.50 -0.96
C GLU A 244 -14.88 -5.22 -2.45
N GLN A 245 -14.67 -3.95 -2.82
CA GLN A 245 -14.33 -3.58 -4.21
C GLN A 245 -13.05 -4.25 -4.71
N ALA A 246 -12.03 -4.37 -3.86
CA ALA A 246 -10.77 -5.02 -4.19
C ALA A 246 -10.98 -6.53 -4.41
N VAL A 247 -11.77 -7.18 -3.56
CA VAL A 247 -12.13 -8.60 -3.69
C VAL A 247 -12.90 -8.84 -4.98
N ASP A 248 -13.89 -8.00 -5.29
CA ASP A 248 -14.68 -8.11 -6.51
C ASP A 248 -13.82 -7.93 -7.76
N ARG A 249 -12.90 -6.94 -7.75
CA ARG A 249 -11.92 -6.76 -8.82
C ARG A 249 -11.02 -7.98 -8.97
N PHE A 250 -10.45 -8.46 -7.87
CA PHE A 250 -9.56 -9.62 -7.87
C PHE A 250 -10.24 -10.88 -8.42
N LYS A 251 -11.49 -11.14 -8.02
CA LYS A 251 -12.27 -12.28 -8.53
C LYS A 251 -12.49 -12.20 -10.04
N LYS A 252 -12.80 -11.01 -10.57
CA LYS A 252 -12.94 -10.79 -12.02
C LYS A 252 -11.63 -11.03 -12.75
N ASP A 253 -10.52 -10.52 -12.21
CA ASP A 253 -9.19 -10.69 -12.80
C ASP A 253 -8.80 -12.17 -12.81
N LEU A 254 -9.08 -12.91 -11.74
CA LEU A 254 -8.83 -14.34 -11.63
C LEU A 254 -9.69 -15.16 -12.62
N GLN A 255 -10.99 -14.86 -12.72
CA GLN A 255 -11.90 -15.54 -13.65
C GLN A 255 -11.50 -15.31 -15.11
N GLY A 256 -11.08 -14.10 -15.47
CA GLY A 256 -10.59 -13.81 -16.82
C GLY A 256 -9.19 -14.37 -17.11
N ALA A 257 -8.45 -14.82 -16.10
CA ALA A 257 -7.12 -15.41 -16.25
C ALA A 257 -7.16 -16.92 -16.34
N LEU A 258 -8.14 -17.56 -15.69
CA LEU A 258 -8.37 -18.99 -15.86
C LEU A 258 -8.86 -19.26 -17.28
N PRO A 259 -8.31 -20.24 -18.01
CA PRO A 259 -8.91 -20.68 -19.26
C PRO A 259 -10.36 -21.07 -18.98
N ALA A 260 -11.28 -20.72 -19.89
CA ALA A 260 -12.66 -21.17 -19.81
C ALA A 260 -12.65 -22.68 -19.54
N ARG A 261 -13.24 -23.11 -18.42
CA ARG A 261 -13.40 -24.54 -18.18
C ARG A 261 -14.25 -25.07 -19.32
N ASP A 262 -13.66 -25.88 -20.19
CA ASP A 262 -14.45 -26.63 -21.15
C ASP A 262 -15.48 -27.45 -20.36
N PRO A 263 -16.78 -27.30 -20.67
CA PRO A 263 -17.78 -28.16 -20.07
C PRO A 263 -17.52 -29.58 -20.59
N ALA A 264 -17.11 -30.46 -19.68
CA ALA A 264 -17.08 -31.89 -19.90
C ALA A 264 -18.50 -32.45 -20.05
#